data_AF-A0A433ER42-F1
#
_entry.id   AF-A0A433ER42-F1
#
_cell.length_a   1.000
_cell.length_b   1.000
_cell.length_c   1.000
_cell.angle_alpha   90.00
_cell.angle_beta   90.00
_cell.angle_gamma   90.00
#
_symmetry.space_group_name_H-M   'P 1'
#
loop_
_entity.id
_entity.type
_entity.pdbx_description
1 polymer ?
#
loop_
_entity_poly.entity_id
_entity_poly.type
_entity_poly.pdbx_seq_one_letter_code
_entity_poly.pdbx_strand_id
1 'polypeptide(L)'
;MSMSVEQVMYNYQKKIERLSLNINFVKENLQLLLQQLKNIDASGLNCQAIEQYLQELNQILVDLETNPLVDEFQKVKHVDLELAKRVNFFLEQKTLRLAEIQQKIEVLKVKVVEDETKQRLVNLKNRVNLNYQTLEQELLGMFDDNASKAFIMNFFKSNKNQLVNLDPNTISELVQDKINNYRASIDFMKNQYLNSFKAQIGDDKFINAELGPVLEEFSQTSVNDTNSLNQKALDLQNKIISQQLDESARKHAIAAILQAIQKRDFIVDNNDIRITKENDDSLVIVYAKKVTGEEAIFKVYLDGRFTYKFEGYEGHAHNVDEQPFVNDLSMYDVSLSKEMKKTYLNPDKIMNQAKIQIDSKTKKK
;
A
#
# COMPACT_ATOMS: atom_id res chain seq x y z
N MET A 1 23.01 -10.80 -12.66
CA MET A 1 23.27 -10.74 -11.20
C MET A 1 22.26 -11.68 -10.54
N SER A 2 22.68 -12.89 -10.18
CA SER A 2 21.82 -13.91 -9.57
C SER A 2 21.67 -13.61 -8.08
N MET A 3 20.44 -13.57 -7.55
CA MET A 3 20.20 -13.57 -6.11
C MET A 3 20.80 -14.82 -5.47
N SER A 4 21.26 -14.70 -4.21
CA SER A 4 21.53 -15.88 -3.40
C SER A 4 20.20 -16.60 -3.14
N VAL A 5 20.21 -17.92 -3.21
CA VAL A 5 19.05 -18.77 -2.94
C VAL A 5 18.44 -18.43 -1.58
N GLU A 6 19.25 -18.19 -0.54
CA GLU A 6 18.80 -17.82 0.80
C GLU A 6 18.01 -16.51 0.84
N GLN A 7 18.41 -15.51 0.06
CA GLN A 7 17.70 -14.22 -0.02
C GLN A 7 16.34 -14.38 -0.69
N VAL A 8 16.27 -15.24 -1.71
CA VAL A 8 14.99 -15.56 -2.38
C VAL A 8 14.04 -16.19 -1.37
N MET A 9 14.51 -17.15 -0.57
CA MET A 9 13.71 -17.82 0.45
C MET A 9 13.15 -16.86 1.49
N TYR A 10 14.01 -16.01 2.02
CA TYR A 10 13.64 -15.05 3.03
C TYR A 10 12.58 -14.07 2.53
N ASN A 11 12.75 -13.54 1.31
CA ASN A 11 11.78 -12.64 0.70
C ASN A 11 10.39 -13.28 0.60
N TYR A 12 10.31 -14.55 0.20
CA TYR A 12 9.02 -15.25 0.12
C TYR A 12 8.41 -15.52 1.50
N GLN A 13 9.21 -15.83 2.52
CA GLN A 13 8.72 -15.94 3.91
C GLN A 13 8.10 -14.62 4.39
N LYS A 14 8.77 -13.48 4.13
CA LYS A 14 8.23 -12.17 4.49
C LYS A 14 6.98 -11.81 3.71
N LYS A 15 6.89 -12.18 2.43
CA LYS A 15 5.65 -12.06 1.65
C LYS A 15 4.51 -12.88 2.27
N ILE A 16 4.76 -14.10 2.74
CA ILE A 16 3.76 -14.94 3.42
C ILE A 16 3.28 -14.30 4.72
N GLU A 17 4.22 -13.86 5.58
CA GLU A 17 3.89 -13.16 6.84
C GLU A 17 3.03 -11.92 6.58
N ARG A 18 3.44 -11.09 5.61
CA ARG A 18 2.72 -9.85 5.29
C ARG A 18 1.36 -10.12 4.67
N LEU A 19 1.24 -11.14 3.82
CA LEU A 19 -0.05 -11.57 3.28
C LEU A 19 -1.00 -12.01 4.39
N SER A 20 -0.49 -12.77 5.37
CA SER A 20 -1.25 -13.20 6.54
C SER A 20 -1.72 -12.02 7.40
N LEU A 21 -0.86 -11.02 7.62
CA LEU A 21 -1.22 -9.77 8.31
C LEU A 21 -2.32 -9.01 7.56
N ASN A 22 -2.20 -8.88 6.23
CA ASN A 22 -3.22 -8.23 5.41
C ASN A 22 -4.57 -8.97 5.49
N ILE A 23 -4.56 -10.31 5.45
CA ILE A 23 -5.79 -11.11 5.60
C ILE A 23 -6.44 -10.88 6.97
N ASN A 24 -5.65 -10.88 8.05
CA ASN A 24 -6.14 -10.62 9.40
C ASN A 24 -6.74 -9.22 9.54
N PHE A 25 -6.09 -8.20 8.98
CA PHE A 25 -6.61 -6.84 8.96
C PHE A 25 -7.98 -6.76 8.24
N VAL A 26 -8.14 -7.43 7.10
CA VAL A 26 -9.43 -7.50 6.39
C VAL A 26 -10.48 -8.20 7.24
N LYS A 27 -10.11 -9.30 7.90
CA LYS A 27 -10.98 -10.08 8.77
C LYS A 27 -11.49 -9.27 9.96
N GLU A 28 -10.62 -8.53 10.64
CA GLU A 28 -11.00 -7.67 11.77
C GLU A 28 -11.99 -6.56 11.33
N ASN A 29 -11.71 -5.91 10.20
CA ASN A 29 -12.60 -4.89 9.65
C ASN A 29 -13.98 -5.47 9.27
N LEU A 30 -14.02 -6.69 8.73
CA LEU A 30 -15.26 -7.39 8.44
C LEU A 30 -16.05 -7.76 9.68
N GLN A 31 -15.38 -8.18 10.75
CA GLN A 31 -16.04 -8.47 12.02
C GLN A 31 -16.69 -7.21 12.62
N LEU A 32 -16.00 -6.07 12.53
CA LEU A 32 -16.53 -4.78 12.96
C LEU A 32 -17.75 -4.37 12.11
N LEU A 33 -17.67 -4.54 10.79
CA LEU A 33 -18.80 -4.29 9.88
C LEU A 33 -19.99 -5.22 10.19
N LEU A 34 -19.75 -6.51 10.45
CA LEU A 34 -20.79 -7.47 10.82
C LEU A 34 -21.48 -7.06 12.13
N GLN A 35 -20.73 -6.58 13.13
CA GLN A 35 -21.31 -6.08 14.37
C GLN A 35 -22.21 -4.87 14.14
N GLN A 36 -21.81 -3.94 13.28
CA GLN A 36 -22.61 -2.76 12.92
C GLN A 36 -23.91 -3.17 12.19
N LEU A 37 -23.81 -4.15 11.30
CA LEU A 37 -24.92 -4.62 10.47
C LEU A 37 -26.01 -5.39 11.21
N LYS A 38 -25.69 -6.07 12.32
CA LYS A 38 -26.66 -6.85 13.10
C LYS A 38 -27.86 -6.02 13.59
N ASN A 39 -27.72 -4.70 13.68
CA ASN A 39 -28.79 -3.79 14.12
C ASN A 39 -29.61 -3.20 12.97
N ILE A 40 -29.19 -3.42 11.72
CA ILE A 40 -29.66 -2.70 10.53
C ILE A 40 -30.23 -3.67 9.50
N ASP A 41 -29.59 -4.83 9.33
CA ASP A 41 -29.97 -5.82 8.31
C ASP A 41 -31.19 -6.64 8.73
N ALA A 42 -32.38 -6.12 8.42
CA ALA A 42 -33.64 -6.83 8.61
C ALA A 42 -33.76 -8.12 7.76
N SER A 43 -32.96 -8.25 6.69
CA SER A 43 -33.01 -9.40 5.76
C SER A 43 -32.07 -10.54 6.14
N GLY A 44 -31.00 -10.24 6.90
CA GLY A 44 -29.92 -11.18 7.25
C GLY A 44 -29.01 -11.57 6.08
N LEU A 45 -29.31 -11.14 4.84
CA LEU A 45 -28.57 -11.53 3.63
C LEU A 45 -27.17 -10.90 3.59
N ASN A 46 -27.02 -9.65 4.05
CA ASN A 46 -25.73 -9.00 4.09
C ASN A 46 -24.84 -9.61 5.17
N CYS A 47 -25.43 -10.00 6.31
CA CYS A 47 -24.73 -10.75 7.36
C CYS A 47 -24.20 -12.10 6.85
N GLN A 48 -25.04 -12.87 6.12
CA GLN A 48 -24.64 -14.16 5.54
C GLN A 48 -23.50 -14.02 4.53
N ALA A 49 -23.54 -13.00 3.66
CA ALA A 49 -22.47 -12.75 2.70
C ALA A 49 -21.13 -12.44 3.40
N ILE A 50 -21.15 -11.65 4.48
CA ILE A 50 -19.94 -11.37 5.27
C ILE A 50 -19.41 -12.64 5.95
N GLU A 51 -20.28 -13.46 6.52
CA GLU A 51 -19.88 -14.74 7.13
C GLU A 51 -19.23 -15.68 6.11
N GLN A 52 -19.74 -15.74 4.86
CA GLN A 52 -19.11 -16.48 3.78
C GLN A 52 -17.71 -15.95 3.45
N TYR A 53 -17.54 -14.62 3.33
CA TYR A 53 -16.21 -14.04 3.11
C TYR A 53 -15.24 -14.31 4.27
N LEU A 54 -15.72 -14.28 5.52
CA LEU A 54 -14.91 -14.63 6.68
C LEU A 54 -14.46 -16.10 6.64
N GLN A 55 -15.34 -17.02 6.21
CA GLN A 55 -14.99 -18.42 6.00
C GLN A 55 -13.95 -18.59 4.89
N GLU A 56 -14.12 -17.92 3.76
CA GLU A 56 -13.15 -17.95 2.66
C GLU A 56 -11.78 -17.41 3.09
N LEU A 57 -11.73 -16.31 3.85
CA LEU A 57 -10.47 -15.76 4.38
C LEU A 57 -9.79 -16.73 5.36
N ASN A 58 -10.56 -17.42 6.20
CA ASN A 58 -10.01 -18.46 7.08
C ASN A 58 -9.42 -19.63 6.29
N GLN A 59 -10.06 -20.06 5.20
CA GLN A 59 -9.51 -21.09 4.34
C GLN A 59 -8.19 -20.64 3.69
N ILE A 60 -8.10 -19.38 3.25
CA ILE A 60 -6.85 -18.84 2.71
C ILE A 60 -5.74 -18.85 3.77
N LEU A 61 -6.02 -18.52 5.03
CA LEU A 61 -5.04 -18.58 6.11
C LEU A 61 -4.58 -20.01 6.38
N VAL A 62 -5.52 -20.96 6.49
CA VAL A 62 -5.19 -22.38 6.69
C VAL A 62 -4.34 -22.90 5.54
N ASP A 63 -4.68 -22.54 4.30
CA ASP A 63 -3.89 -22.89 3.12
C ASP A 63 -2.49 -22.26 3.14
N LEU A 64 -2.30 -21.05 3.70
CA LEU A 64 -0.97 -20.45 3.83
C LEU A 64 -0.12 -21.15 4.90
N GLU A 65 -0.76 -21.61 5.99
CA GLU A 65 -0.08 -22.26 7.13
C GLU A 65 0.22 -23.74 6.89
N THR A 66 -0.66 -24.45 6.19
CA THR A 66 -0.63 -25.93 6.09
C THR A 66 -0.15 -26.45 4.74
N ASN A 67 0.06 -25.58 3.74
CA ASN A 67 0.42 -26.04 2.40
C ASN A 67 1.82 -26.68 2.39
N PRO A 68 1.96 -27.92 1.90
CA PRO A 68 3.23 -28.63 1.86
C PRO A 68 4.30 -27.89 1.04
N LEU A 69 3.91 -27.08 0.04
CA LEU A 69 4.84 -26.23 -0.71
C LEU A 69 5.50 -25.18 0.18
N VAL A 70 4.75 -24.58 1.11
CA VAL A 70 5.27 -23.59 2.05
C VAL A 70 6.15 -24.24 3.11
N ASP A 71 5.75 -25.41 3.59
CA ASP A 71 6.49 -26.18 4.60
C ASP A 71 7.80 -26.78 4.03
N GLU A 72 7.77 -27.29 2.79
CA GLU A 72 8.97 -27.70 2.03
C GLU A 72 9.87 -26.50 1.75
N PHE A 73 9.29 -25.35 1.41
CA PHE A 73 10.04 -24.10 1.21
C PHE A 73 10.79 -23.70 2.50
N GLN A 74 10.18 -23.79 3.68
CA GLN A 74 10.83 -23.41 4.93
C GLN A 74 12.01 -24.33 5.34
N LYS A 75 12.06 -25.57 4.85
CA LYS A 75 13.02 -26.60 5.30
C LYS A 75 14.28 -26.71 4.43
N VAL A 76 14.30 -26.14 3.23
CA VAL A 76 15.35 -26.41 2.23
C VAL A 76 16.44 -25.34 2.25
N LYS A 77 17.72 -25.78 2.35
CA LYS A 77 18.92 -24.90 2.32
C LYS A 77 19.31 -24.43 0.90
N HIS A 78 18.93 -25.18 -0.13
CA HIS A 78 19.18 -24.86 -1.53
C HIS A 78 17.94 -25.15 -2.37
N VAL A 79 17.30 -24.11 -2.90
CA VAL A 79 16.04 -24.22 -3.62
C VAL A 79 16.25 -24.26 -5.11
N ASP A 80 15.68 -25.30 -5.72
CA ASP A 80 15.52 -25.40 -7.14
C ASP A 80 14.64 -24.24 -7.63
N LEU A 81 15.09 -23.57 -8.68
CA LEU A 81 14.39 -22.43 -9.30
C LEU A 81 12.90 -22.76 -9.59
N GLU A 82 12.58 -24.03 -9.86
CA GLU A 82 11.22 -24.49 -10.06
C GLU A 82 10.35 -24.42 -8.80
N LEU A 83 10.89 -24.78 -7.63
CA LEU A 83 10.16 -24.74 -6.36
C LEU A 83 9.88 -23.29 -5.97
N ALA A 84 10.85 -22.38 -6.17
CA ALA A 84 10.63 -20.94 -5.98
C ALA A 84 9.56 -20.37 -6.93
N LYS A 85 9.54 -20.80 -8.20
CA LYS A 85 8.48 -20.41 -9.15
C LYS A 85 7.10 -20.91 -8.72
N ARG A 86 7.00 -22.15 -8.22
CA ARG A 86 5.74 -22.73 -7.73
C ARG A 86 5.21 -21.98 -6.51
N VAL A 87 6.09 -21.62 -5.57
CA VAL A 87 5.71 -20.82 -4.39
C VAL A 87 5.28 -19.41 -4.80
N ASN A 88 6.00 -18.76 -5.71
CA ASN A 88 5.58 -17.44 -6.20
C ASN A 88 4.19 -17.49 -6.86
N PHE A 89 3.97 -18.47 -7.73
CA PHE A 89 2.68 -18.65 -8.39
C PHE A 89 1.55 -18.92 -7.38
N PHE A 90 1.81 -19.72 -6.35
CA PHE A 90 0.86 -19.95 -5.26
C PHE A 90 0.53 -18.65 -4.52
N LEU A 91 1.55 -17.84 -4.18
CA LEU A 91 1.35 -16.56 -3.51
C LEU A 91 0.57 -15.58 -4.40
N GLU A 92 0.90 -15.49 -5.69
CA GLU A 92 0.16 -14.68 -6.66
C GLU A 92 -1.31 -15.10 -6.75
N GLN A 93 -1.61 -16.40 -6.74
CA GLN A 93 -3.00 -16.85 -6.70
C GLN A 93 -3.73 -16.41 -5.43
N LYS A 94 -3.07 -16.48 -4.27
CA LYS A 94 -3.67 -16.06 -3.00
C LYS A 94 -3.85 -14.54 -2.92
N THR A 95 -2.91 -13.76 -3.47
CA THR A 95 -3.04 -12.29 -3.53
C THR A 95 -4.20 -11.86 -4.43
N LEU A 96 -4.32 -12.48 -5.61
CA LEU A 96 -5.46 -12.25 -6.51
C LEU A 96 -6.78 -12.58 -5.82
N ARG A 97 -6.85 -13.72 -5.13
CA ARG A 97 -8.08 -14.10 -4.42
C ARG A 97 -8.42 -13.15 -3.27
N LEU A 98 -7.42 -12.67 -2.52
CA LEU A 98 -7.61 -11.67 -1.48
C LEU A 98 -8.18 -10.36 -2.04
N ALA A 99 -7.65 -9.90 -3.17
CA ALA A 99 -8.14 -8.69 -3.82
C ALA A 99 -9.59 -8.84 -4.31
N GLU A 100 -9.94 -9.99 -4.89
CA GLU A 100 -11.33 -10.29 -5.28
C GLU A 100 -12.28 -10.23 -4.08
N ILE A 101 -11.89 -10.82 -2.95
CA ILE A 101 -12.70 -10.79 -1.73
C ILE A 101 -12.84 -9.35 -1.24
N GLN A 102 -11.74 -8.58 -1.15
CA GLN A 102 -11.79 -7.18 -0.75
C GLN A 102 -12.69 -6.34 -1.66
N GLN A 103 -12.59 -6.51 -2.97
CA GLN A 103 -13.45 -5.82 -3.92
C GLN A 103 -14.93 -6.15 -3.70
N LYS A 104 -15.28 -7.44 -3.52
CA LYS A 104 -16.65 -7.85 -3.22
C LYS A 104 -17.17 -7.24 -1.92
N ILE A 105 -16.29 -7.10 -0.92
CA ILE A 105 -16.61 -6.44 0.35
C ILE A 105 -16.90 -4.96 0.14
N GLU A 106 -16.11 -4.27 -0.66
CA GLU A 106 -16.35 -2.85 -0.98
C GLU A 106 -17.67 -2.64 -1.72
N VAL A 107 -18.00 -3.51 -2.68
CA VAL A 107 -19.31 -3.50 -3.34
C VAL A 107 -20.44 -3.73 -2.32
N LEU A 108 -20.26 -4.66 -1.39
CA LEU A 108 -21.24 -4.94 -0.35
C LEU A 108 -21.42 -3.74 0.59
N LYS A 109 -20.33 -3.09 1.02
CA LYS A 109 -20.38 -1.88 1.85
C LYS A 109 -21.22 -0.79 1.20
N VAL A 110 -21.10 -0.58 -0.11
CA VAL A 110 -21.94 0.43 -0.78
C VAL A 110 -23.41 0.04 -0.74
N LYS A 111 -23.75 -1.23 -1.00
CA LYS A 111 -25.15 -1.70 -0.89
C LYS A 111 -25.71 -1.53 0.53
N VAL A 112 -24.92 -1.86 1.55
CA VAL A 112 -25.29 -1.65 2.96
C VAL A 112 -25.58 -0.18 3.23
N VAL A 113 -24.70 0.69 2.75
CA VAL A 113 -24.81 2.15 2.89
C VAL A 113 -26.04 2.70 2.16
N GLU A 114 -26.46 2.10 1.04
CA GLU A 114 -27.73 2.40 0.35
C GLU A 114 -28.96 1.90 1.14
N ASP A 115 -28.90 0.71 1.72
CA ASP A 115 -30.04 0.18 2.48
C ASP A 115 -30.23 0.93 3.80
N GLU A 116 -29.12 1.32 4.45
CA GLU A 116 -29.12 2.23 5.58
C GLU A 116 -29.78 3.56 5.25
N THR A 117 -29.51 4.16 4.08
CA THR A 117 -30.16 5.43 3.72
C THR A 117 -31.64 5.27 3.52
N LYS A 118 -32.06 4.19 2.85
CA LYS A 118 -33.48 3.91 2.65
C LYS A 118 -34.18 3.84 4.00
N GLN A 119 -33.61 3.12 4.97
CA GLN A 119 -34.19 3.03 6.31
C GLN A 119 -34.22 4.39 7.04
N ARG A 120 -33.09 5.14 7.03
CA ARG A 120 -33.02 6.47 7.67
C ARG A 120 -34.05 7.44 7.08
N LEU A 121 -34.25 7.42 5.77
CA LEU A 121 -35.19 8.30 5.05
C LEU A 121 -36.65 7.87 5.26
N VAL A 122 -36.95 6.56 5.32
CA VAL A 122 -38.29 6.07 5.71
C VAL A 122 -38.64 6.53 7.12
N ASN A 123 -37.69 6.48 8.05
CA ASN A 123 -37.89 6.98 9.41
C ASN A 123 -38.13 8.48 9.45
N LEU A 124 -37.46 9.24 8.58
CA LEU A 124 -37.68 10.69 8.44
C LEU A 124 -39.09 10.99 7.91
N LYS A 125 -39.59 10.25 6.91
CA LYS A 125 -40.97 10.40 6.39
C LYS A 125 -42.03 10.18 7.48
N ASN A 126 -41.78 9.29 8.43
CA ASN A 126 -42.70 9.02 9.54
C ASN A 126 -42.70 10.14 10.61
N ARG A 127 -41.78 11.10 10.56
CA ARG A 127 -41.77 12.29 11.43
C ARG A 127 -42.63 13.38 10.79
N VAL A 128 -43.92 13.30 11.06
CA VAL A 128 -44.95 14.24 10.60
C VAL A 128 -44.58 15.66 11.10
N ASN A 129 -44.30 16.61 10.18
CA ASN A 129 -44.16 18.08 10.39
C ASN A 129 -42.74 18.72 10.40
N LEU A 130 -41.83 18.33 9.51
CA LEU A 130 -40.57 19.09 9.31
C LEU A 130 -40.75 20.26 8.34
N ASN A 131 -40.37 21.48 8.74
CA ASN A 131 -40.27 22.63 7.84
C ASN A 131 -38.99 22.53 6.96
N TYR A 132 -38.91 23.29 5.87
CA TYR A 132 -37.79 23.28 4.91
C TYR A 132 -36.40 23.40 5.56
N GLN A 133 -36.22 24.30 6.53
CA GLN A 133 -34.93 24.53 7.20
C GLN A 133 -34.60 23.43 8.22
N THR A 134 -35.61 22.93 8.95
CA THR A 134 -35.44 21.81 9.88
C THR A 134 -35.17 20.50 9.14
N LEU A 135 -35.75 20.32 7.95
CA LEU A 135 -35.52 19.16 7.10
C LEU A 135 -34.07 19.12 6.60
N GLU A 136 -33.54 20.26 6.12
CA GLU A 136 -32.15 20.37 5.70
C GLU A 136 -31.19 20.03 6.86
N GLN A 137 -31.43 20.56 8.06
CA GLN A 137 -30.59 20.28 9.21
C GLN A 137 -30.71 18.85 9.73
N GLU A 138 -31.91 18.26 9.78
CA GLU A 138 -32.08 16.86 10.17
C GLU A 138 -31.39 15.92 9.19
N LEU A 139 -31.51 16.16 7.88
CA LEU A 139 -30.83 15.37 6.86
C LEU A 139 -29.31 15.49 7.01
N LEU A 140 -28.78 16.69 7.21
CA LEU A 140 -27.34 16.88 7.46
C LEU A 140 -26.87 16.17 8.73
N GLY A 141 -27.72 16.08 9.76
CA GLY A 141 -27.44 15.35 11.00
C GLY A 141 -27.59 13.83 10.89
N MET A 142 -28.36 13.33 9.91
CA MET A 142 -28.59 11.90 9.71
C MET A 142 -27.44 11.18 8.98
N PHE A 143 -26.60 11.92 8.27
CA PHE A 143 -25.45 11.37 7.57
C PHE A 143 -24.17 11.82 8.24
N ASP A 144 -23.19 10.93 8.35
CA ASP A 144 -21.87 11.29 8.88
C ASP A 144 -20.90 11.69 7.77
N ASP A 145 -21.12 11.18 6.56
CA ASP A 145 -20.20 11.34 5.44
C ASP A 145 -20.29 12.73 4.80
N ASN A 146 -19.12 13.36 4.64
CA ASN A 146 -19.00 14.72 4.09
C ASN A 146 -19.50 14.81 2.64
N ALA A 147 -19.42 13.73 1.87
CA ALA A 147 -19.88 13.69 0.48
C ALA A 147 -21.41 13.81 0.39
N SER A 148 -22.16 13.02 1.16
CA SER A 148 -23.62 13.12 1.22
C SER A 148 -24.06 14.45 1.81
N LYS A 149 -23.37 14.97 2.85
CA LYS A 149 -23.65 16.31 3.39
C LYS A 149 -23.50 17.41 2.33
N ALA A 150 -22.40 17.39 1.58
CA ALA A 150 -22.15 18.36 0.52
C ALA A 150 -23.18 18.26 -0.61
N PHE A 151 -23.55 17.03 -0.99
CA PHE A 151 -24.61 16.79 -1.97
C PHE A 151 -25.95 17.37 -1.50
N ILE A 152 -26.36 17.08 -0.27
CA ILE A 152 -27.60 17.58 0.32
C ILE A 152 -27.58 19.11 0.34
N MET A 153 -26.50 19.72 0.84
CA MET A 153 -26.41 21.18 0.93
C MET A 153 -26.46 21.85 -0.46
N ASN A 154 -25.81 21.27 -1.47
CA ASN A 154 -25.88 21.78 -2.84
C ASN A 154 -27.27 21.60 -3.45
N PHE A 155 -27.89 20.44 -3.23
CA PHE A 155 -29.23 20.13 -3.71
C PHE A 155 -30.27 21.14 -3.18
N PHE A 156 -30.25 21.43 -1.88
CA PHE A 156 -31.16 22.41 -1.26
C PHE A 156 -30.86 23.84 -1.74
N LYS A 157 -29.58 24.23 -1.87
CA LYS A 157 -29.21 25.55 -2.40
C LYS A 157 -29.69 25.77 -3.84
N SER A 158 -29.48 24.79 -4.71
CA SER A 158 -29.82 24.91 -6.14
C SER A 158 -31.32 24.83 -6.41
N ASN A 159 -32.09 24.12 -5.57
CA ASN A 159 -33.53 23.90 -5.77
C ASN A 159 -34.42 24.72 -4.82
N LYS A 160 -33.84 25.68 -4.08
CA LYS A 160 -34.54 26.49 -3.07
C LYS A 160 -35.90 27.02 -3.53
N ASN A 161 -35.98 27.59 -4.74
CA ASN A 161 -37.21 28.19 -5.26
C ASN A 161 -38.32 27.17 -5.55
N GLN A 162 -37.95 25.93 -5.87
CA GLN A 162 -38.89 24.85 -6.12
C GLN A 162 -39.34 24.20 -4.82
N LEU A 163 -38.39 23.97 -3.90
CA LEU A 163 -38.63 23.26 -2.65
C LEU A 163 -39.44 24.08 -1.63
N VAL A 164 -39.34 25.41 -1.63
CA VAL A 164 -40.09 26.28 -0.70
C VAL A 164 -41.62 26.22 -0.91
N ASN A 165 -42.08 25.85 -2.11
CA ASN A 165 -43.50 25.83 -2.47
C ASN A 165 -44.13 24.43 -2.39
N LEU A 166 -43.40 23.41 -1.94
CA LEU A 166 -43.86 22.02 -1.88
C LEU A 166 -44.23 21.60 -0.46
N ASP A 167 -45.10 20.60 -0.35
CA ASP A 167 -45.42 19.96 0.92
C ASP A 167 -44.18 19.21 1.47
N PRO A 168 -43.94 19.21 2.80
CA PRO A 168 -42.83 18.49 3.42
C PRO A 168 -42.70 17.01 3.02
N ASN A 169 -43.80 16.31 2.79
CA ASN A 169 -43.76 14.91 2.36
C ASN A 169 -43.22 14.78 0.94
N THR A 170 -43.67 15.65 0.02
CA THR A 170 -43.21 15.69 -1.37
C THR A 170 -41.72 16.07 -1.46
N ILE A 171 -41.27 16.98 -0.59
CA ILE A 171 -39.85 17.34 -0.50
C ILE A 171 -39.04 16.13 -0.01
N SER A 172 -39.53 15.43 1.02
CA SER A 172 -38.85 14.25 1.58
C SER A 172 -38.71 13.12 0.57
N GLU A 173 -39.76 12.85 -0.22
CA GLU A 173 -39.73 11.85 -1.31
C GLU A 173 -38.73 12.23 -2.41
N LEU A 174 -38.76 13.49 -2.85
CA LEU A 174 -37.85 13.97 -3.89
C LEU A 174 -36.39 13.95 -3.42
N VAL A 175 -36.13 14.32 -2.17
CA VAL A 175 -34.80 14.20 -1.56
C VAL A 175 -34.38 12.74 -1.45
N GLN A 176 -35.29 11.85 -1.04
CA GLN A 176 -35.01 10.42 -0.94
C GLN A 176 -34.59 9.84 -2.29
N ASP A 177 -35.33 10.13 -3.35
CA ASP A 177 -34.99 9.68 -4.70
C ASP A 177 -33.64 10.24 -5.15
N LYS A 178 -33.34 11.52 -4.87
CA LYS A 178 -32.06 12.13 -5.26
C LYS A 178 -30.87 11.54 -4.49
N ILE A 179 -31.00 11.31 -3.19
CA ILE A 179 -29.95 10.69 -2.37
C ILE A 179 -29.71 9.24 -2.82
N ASN A 180 -30.77 8.47 -3.06
CA ASN A 180 -30.66 7.09 -3.52
C ASN A 180 -29.98 7.03 -4.90
N ASN A 181 -30.40 7.90 -5.84
CA ASN A 181 -29.76 7.99 -7.15
C ASN A 181 -28.29 8.42 -7.07
N TYR A 182 -27.95 9.31 -6.13
CA TYR A 182 -26.56 9.69 -5.88
C TYR A 182 -25.74 8.54 -5.29
N ARG A 183 -26.26 7.78 -4.32
CA ARG A 183 -25.52 6.64 -3.72
C ARG A 183 -25.34 5.47 -4.68
N ALA A 184 -26.30 5.28 -5.60
CA ALA A 184 -26.16 4.33 -6.72
C ALA A 184 -25.27 4.86 -7.85
N SER A 185 -24.79 6.11 -7.77
CA SER A 185 -23.98 6.70 -8.83
C SER A 185 -22.56 6.14 -8.83
N ILE A 186 -21.97 6.09 -10.04
CA ILE A 186 -20.58 5.71 -10.26
C ILE A 186 -19.63 6.61 -9.47
N ASP A 187 -19.95 7.89 -9.32
CA ASP A 187 -19.12 8.85 -8.57
C ASP A 187 -19.08 8.55 -7.08
N PHE A 188 -20.22 8.15 -6.48
CA PHE A 188 -20.25 7.73 -5.09
C PHE A 188 -19.42 6.46 -4.88
N MET A 189 -19.64 5.43 -5.71
CA MET A 189 -18.86 4.18 -5.68
C MET A 189 -17.35 4.46 -5.80
N LYS A 190 -16.96 5.31 -6.77
CA LYS A 190 -15.56 5.69 -7.00
C LYS A 190 -14.95 6.37 -5.78
N ASN A 191 -15.68 7.29 -5.15
CA ASN A 191 -15.21 7.96 -3.92
C ASN A 191 -15.09 6.98 -2.75
N GLN A 192 -15.99 6.00 -2.63
CA GLN A 192 -15.88 4.95 -1.62
C GLN A 192 -14.62 4.11 -1.82
N TYR A 193 -14.36 3.65 -3.06
CA TYR A 193 -13.12 2.95 -3.40
C TYR A 193 -11.87 3.78 -3.08
N LEU A 194 -11.84 5.06 -3.46
CA LEU A 194 -10.70 5.93 -3.19
C LEU A 194 -10.44 6.09 -1.68
N ASN A 195 -11.49 6.21 -0.89
CA ASN A 195 -11.36 6.32 0.56
C ASN A 195 -10.85 5.02 1.18
N SER A 196 -11.34 3.86 0.73
CA SER A 196 -10.86 2.57 1.24
C SER A 196 -9.42 2.28 0.82
N PHE A 197 -9.04 2.58 -0.43
CA PHE A 197 -7.65 2.46 -0.88
C PHE A 197 -6.71 3.36 -0.08
N LYS A 198 -7.08 4.62 0.17
CA LYS A 198 -6.30 5.54 1.02
C LYS A 198 -6.18 5.02 2.45
N ALA A 199 -7.25 4.52 3.03
CA ALA A 199 -7.23 3.94 4.37
C ALA A 199 -6.33 2.70 4.44
N GLN A 200 -6.31 1.87 3.40
CA GLN A 200 -5.46 0.68 3.33
C GLN A 200 -3.97 1.01 3.14
N ILE A 201 -3.66 2.06 2.37
CA ILE A 201 -2.28 2.51 2.19
C ILE A 201 -1.76 3.19 3.47
N GLY A 202 -2.63 3.90 4.20
CA GLY A 202 -2.28 4.62 5.41
C GLY A 202 -1.24 5.73 5.16
N ASP A 203 -0.46 6.06 6.20
CA ASP A 203 0.59 7.09 6.14
C ASP A 203 1.96 6.56 5.65
N ASP A 204 1.95 5.42 4.96
CA ASP A 204 3.18 4.80 4.47
C ASP A 204 3.83 5.63 3.37
N LYS A 205 4.90 6.37 3.71
CA LYS A 205 5.61 7.27 2.80
C LYS A 205 6.03 6.59 1.50
N PHE A 206 6.48 5.33 1.56
CA PHE A 206 7.00 4.61 0.40
C PHE A 206 5.88 4.18 -0.55
N ILE A 207 4.83 3.57 0.00
CA ILE A 207 3.68 3.14 -0.78
C ILE A 207 2.91 4.34 -1.35
N ASN A 208 2.75 5.43 -0.58
CA ASN A 208 2.08 6.64 -1.05
C ASN A 208 2.82 7.32 -2.21
N ALA A 209 4.15 7.32 -2.20
CA ALA A 209 4.93 7.91 -3.30
C ALA A 209 4.74 7.17 -4.63
N GLU A 210 4.50 5.86 -4.59
CA GLU A 210 4.35 5.03 -5.79
C GLU A 210 2.88 4.90 -6.24
N LEU A 211 1.95 4.77 -5.30
CA LEU A 211 0.53 4.59 -5.59
C LEU A 211 -0.25 5.89 -5.69
N GLY A 212 0.24 7.00 -5.14
CA GLY A 212 -0.40 8.31 -5.23
C GLY A 212 -0.82 8.71 -6.64
N PRO A 213 0.10 8.67 -7.64
CA PRO A 213 -0.24 8.96 -9.04
C PRO A 213 -1.31 8.01 -9.61
N VAL A 214 -1.30 6.74 -9.20
CA VAL A 214 -2.25 5.73 -9.68
C VAL A 214 -3.65 5.99 -9.10
N LEU A 215 -3.73 6.42 -7.83
CA LEU A 215 -4.99 6.85 -7.21
C LEU A 215 -5.55 8.11 -7.88
N GLU A 216 -4.68 9.05 -8.26
CA GLU A 216 -5.07 10.24 -9.00
C GLU A 216 -5.62 9.89 -10.39
N GLU A 217 -4.96 8.99 -11.12
CA GLU A 217 -5.43 8.48 -12.40
C GLU A 217 -6.80 7.79 -12.26
N PHE A 218 -6.97 6.95 -11.24
CA PHE A 218 -8.27 6.31 -10.95
C PHE A 218 -9.36 7.34 -10.64
N SER A 219 -9.02 8.43 -9.93
CA SER A 219 -9.97 9.50 -9.61
C SER A 219 -10.48 10.24 -10.85
N GLN A 220 -9.60 10.43 -11.83
CA GLN A 220 -9.89 11.14 -13.09
C GLN A 220 -10.49 10.24 -14.16
N THR A 221 -10.46 8.93 -13.94
CA THR A 221 -11.00 7.96 -14.89
C THR A 221 -12.51 8.17 -15.06
N SER A 222 -12.93 8.46 -16.30
CA SER A 222 -14.33 8.42 -16.68
C SER A 222 -14.75 6.98 -16.94
N VAL A 223 -15.87 6.60 -16.33
CA VAL A 223 -16.41 5.26 -16.44
C VAL A 223 -17.91 5.36 -16.68
N ASN A 224 -18.40 4.60 -17.65
CA ASN A 224 -19.79 4.67 -18.11
C ASN A 224 -20.69 3.59 -17.48
N ASP A 225 -20.11 2.56 -16.86
CA ASP A 225 -20.86 1.50 -16.19
C ASP A 225 -20.17 1.03 -14.89
N THR A 226 -20.95 0.40 -14.01
CA THR A 226 -20.46 -0.10 -12.72
C THR A 226 -19.49 -1.27 -12.88
N ASN A 227 -19.64 -2.08 -13.94
CA ASN A 227 -18.81 -3.27 -14.14
C ASN A 227 -17.37 -2.92 -14.51
N SER A 228 -17.14 -1.97 -15.41
CA SER A 228 -15.79 -1.53 -15.74
C SER A 228 -15.15 -0.75 -14.59
N LEU A 229 -15.93 -0.03 -13.79
CA LEU A 229 -15.43 0.59 -12.55
C LEU A 229 -14.92 -0.49 -11.59
N ASN A 230 -15.73 -1.54 -11.39
CA ASN A 230 -15.36 -2.66 -10.53
C ASN A 230 -14.08 -3.32 -11.04
N GLN A 231 -13.95 -3.63 -12.32
CA GLN A 231 -12.72 -4.24 -12.88
C GLN A 231 -11.48 -3.37 -12.63
N LYS A 232 -11.55 -2.07 -12.90
CA LYS A 232 -10.43 -1.15 -12.62
C LYS A 232 -10.10 -1.07 -11.13
N ALA A 233 -11.13 -1.10 -10.27
CA ALA A 233 -10.95 -1.15 -8.82
C ALA A 233 -10.27 -2.46 -8.38
N LEU A 234 -10.57 -3.60 -9.01
CA LEU A 234 -9.90 -4.87 -8.74
C LEU A 234 -8.43 -4.84 -9.14
N ASP A 235 -8.13 -4.33 -10.33
CA ASP A 235 -6.75 -4.21 -10.82
C ASP A 235 -5.91 -3.31 -9.91
N LEU A 236 -6.50 -2.20 -9.46
CA LEU A 236 -5.88 -1.30 -8.51
C LEU A 236 -5.70 -1.95 -7.14
N GLN A 237 -6.71 -2.69 -6.65
CA GLN A 237 -6.62 -3.44 -5.40
C GLN A 237 -5.49 -4.47 -5.44
N ASN A 238 -5.38 -5.23 -6.54
CA ASN A 238 -4.29 -6.16 -6.78
C ASN A 238 -2.94 -5.46 -6.73
N LYS A 239 -2.82 -4.31 -7.39
CA LYS A 239 -1.60 -3.50 -7.39
C LYS A 239 -1.25 -2.97 -6.00
N ILE A 240 -2.23 -2.53 -5.22
CA ILE A 240 -2.00 -2.07 -3.84
C ILE A 240 -1.43 -3.22 -3.00
N ILE A 241 -2.07 -4.38 -3.03
CA ILE A 241 -1.63 -5.54 -2.24
C ILE A 241 -0.25 -6.00 -2.67
N SER A 242 0.01 -6.14 -3.97
CA SER A 242 1.31 -6.61 -4.47
C SER A 242 2.43 -5.65 -4.08
N GLN A 243 2.23 -4.34 -4.22
CA GLN A 243 3.21 -3.34 -3.81
C GLN A 243 3.44 -3.35 -2.29
N GLN A 244 2.40 -3.51 -1.47
CA GLN A 244 2.55 -3.64 -0.02
C GLN A 244 3.34 -4.90 0.38
N LEU A 245 3.23 -5.99 -0.39
CA LEU A 245 3.98 -7.22 -0.18
C LEU A 245 5.44 -7.06 -0.60
N ASP A 246 5.68 -6.49 -1.77
CA ASP A 246 7.04 -6.28 -2.28
C ASP A 246 7.81 -5.29 -1.38
N GLU A 247 7.15 -4.21 -0.93
CA GLU A 247 7.74 -3.23 -0.02
C GLU A 247 8.19 -3.82 1.33
N SER A 248 7.60 -4.93 1.76
CA SER A 248 7.99 -5.58 3.01
C SER A 248 9.45 -6.03 2.99
N ALA A 249 9.94 -6.52 1.85
CA ALA A 249 11.33 -6.94 1.66
C ALA A 249 12.28 -5.74 1.68
N ARG A 250 11.91 -4.65 0.97
CA ARG A 250 12.66 -3.38 0.97
C ARG A 250 12.79 -2.78 2.37
N LYS A 251 11.69 -2.75 3.13
CA LYS A 251 11.68 -2.23 4.52
C LYS A 251 12.55 -3.04 5.47
N HIS A 252 12.50 -4.37 5.36
CA HIS A 252 13.39 -5.23 6.16
C HIS A 252 14.86 -4.96 5.84
N ALA A 253 15.21 -4.90 4.55
CA ALA A 253 16.58 -4.60 4.13
C ALA A 253 17.05 -3.23 4.65
N ILE A 254 16.22 -2.19 4.56
CA ILE A 254 16.52 -0.86 5.11
C ILE A 254 16.72 -0.95 6.63
N ALA A 255 15.83 -1.62 7.36
CA ALA A 255 15.95 -1.76 8.82
C ALA A 255 17.25 -2.47 9.23
N ALA A 256 17.61 -3.56 8.54
CA ALA A 256 18.86 -4.27 8.75
C ALA A 256 20.08 -3.39 8.45
N ILE A 257 20.05 -2.63 7.34
CA ILE A 257 21.11 -1.68 6.99
C ILE A 257 21.27 -0.61 8.07
N LEU A 258 20.16 0.01 8.51
CA LEU A 258 20.16 1.04 9.55
C LEU A 258 20.74 0.51 10.88
N GLN A 259 20.31 -0.68 11.31
CA GLN A 259 20.83 -1.32 12.53
C GLN A 259 22.32 -1.69 12.40
N ALA A 260 22.77 -2.13 11.24
CA ALA A 260 24.17 -2.43 11.00
C ALA A 260 25.00 -1.13 11.02
N ILE A 261 24.66 -0.09 10.25
CA ILE A 261 25.49 1.12 10.18
C ILE A 261 25.50 1.93 11.48
N GLN A 262 24.42 1.91 12.27
CA GLN A 262 24.37 2.58 13.58
C GLN A 262 25.37 1.97 14.58
N LYS A 263 25.62 0.65 14.53
CA LYS A 263 26.67 0.00 15.34
C LYS A 263 28.09 0.48 15.00
N ARG A 264 28.25 1.22 13.92
CA ARG A 264 29.51 1.76 13.40
C ARG A 264 29.56 3.28 13.50
N ASP A 265 28.75 3.87 14.37
CA ASP A 265 28.70 5.32 14.62
C ASP A 265 28.32 6.17 13.39
N PHE A 266 27.67 5.56 12.39
CA PHE A 266 27.03 6.32 11.32
C PHE A 266 25.67 6.86 11.80
N ILE A 267 25.44 8.13 11.51
CA ILE A 267 24.19 8.84 11.78
C ILE A 267 23.39 8.89 10.48
N VAL A 268 22.09 8.62 10.58
CA VAL A 268 21.13 8.72 9.47
C VAL A 268 19.93 9.52 9.95
N ASP A 269 19.65 10.65 9.30
CA ASP A 269 18.43 11.41 9.54
C ASP A 269 17.31 10.98 8.59
N ASN A 270 16.05 11.27 8.95
CA ASN A 270 14.89 10.98 8.09
C ASN A 270 14.96 11.66 6.71
N ASN A 271 15.71 12.75 6.57
CA ASN A 271 15.90 13.49 5.32
C ASN A 271 16.95 12.84 4.39
N ASP A 272 17.73 11.91 4.93
CA ASP A 272 18.77 11.17 4.22
C ASP A 272 18.25 9.87 3.60
N ILE A 273 16.98 9.54 3.85
CA ILE A 273 16.26 8.44 3.21
C ILE A 273 15.35 9.01 2.12
N ARG A 274 15.71 8.77 0.86
CA ARG A 274 15.05 9.34 -0.33
C ARG A 274 14.61 8.27 -1.31
N ILE A 275 13.45 8.47 -1.92
CA ILE A 275 12.95 7.62 -2.99
C ILE A 275 13.41 8.24 -4.31
N THR A 276 13.90 7.42 -5.23
CA THR A 276 14.36 7.84 -6.57
C THR A 276 13.98 6.76 -7.58
N LYS A 277 13.88 7.12 -8.86
CA LYS A 277 13.67 6.17 -9.95
C LYS A 277 14.94 6.07 -10.80
N GLU A 278 15.40 4.86 -11.06
CA GLU A 278 16.53 4.58 -11.96
C GLU A 278 16.08 3.47 -12.94
N ASN A 279 16.05 3.76 -14.24
CA ASN A 279 15.63 2.81 -15.29
C ASN A 279 14.26 2.14 -15.02
N ASP A 280 13.24 2.93 -14.69
CA ASP A 280 11.88 2.50 -14.30
C ASP A 280 11.77 1.73 -12.96
N ASP A 281 12.88 1.35 -12.32
CA ASP A 281 12.86 0.75 -10.99
C ASP A 281 12.83 1.83 -9.89
N SER A 282 11.88 1.69 -8.96
CA SER A 282 11.82 2.50 -7.74
C SER A 282 12.87 2.00 -6.74
N LEU A 283 13.78 2.89 -6.34
CA LEU A 283 14.82 2.61 -5.36
C LEU A 283 14.81 3.61 -4.22
N VAL A 284 15.27 3.15 -3.06
CA VAL A 284 15.45 3.96 -1.87
C VAL A 284 16.94 4.16 -1.64
N ILE A 285 17.36 5.42 -1.61
CA ILE A 285 18.71 5.82 -1.24
C ILE A 285 18.72 6.12 0.25
N VAL A 286 19.56 5.41 1.00
CA VAL A 286 19.88 5.73 2.40
C VAL A 286 21.29 6.31 2.41
N TYR A 287 21.40 7.56 2.84
CA TYR A 287 22.67 8.23 3.04
C TYR A 287 22.99 8.25 4.54
N ALA A 288 24.22 7.92 4.90
CA ALA A 288 24.67 7.84 6.27
C ALA A 288 26.04 8.52 6.41
N LYS A 289 26.24 9.22 7.52
CA LYS A 289 27.45 10.00 7.74
C LYS A 289 28.01 9.82 9.14
N LYS A 290 29.34 9.70 9.25
CA LYS A 290 30.06 9.77 10.52
C LYS A 290 30.40 11.22 10.88
N VAL A 291 30.56 11.48 12.17
CA VAL A 291 31.05 12.77 12.69
C VAL A 291 32.46 13.09 12.16
N THR A 292 33.26 12.06 11.89
CA THR A 292 34.60 12.13 11.33
C THR A 292 34.64 12.43 9.82
N GLY A 293 33.49 12.44 9.14
CA GLY A 293 33.35 12.86 7.75
C GLY A 293 33.25 11.74 6.72
N GLU A 294 33.39 10.47 7.12
CA GLU A 294 33.14 9.33 6.24
C GLU A 294 31.64 9.16 5.96
N GLU A 295 31.35 8.65 4.77
CA GLU A 295 29.99 8.59 4.23
C GLU A 295 29.71 7.17 3.73
N ALA A 296 28.48 6.70 3.93
CA ALA A 296 28.00 5.42 3.42
C ALA A 296 26.68 5.63 2.69
N ILE A 297 26.61 5.17 1.44
CA ILE A 297 25.47 5.31 0.56
C ILE A 297 24.94 3.93 0.23
N PHE A 298 23.66 3.69 0.50
CA PHE A 298 22.97 2.45 0.18
C PHE A 298 21.86 2.74 -0.82
N LYS A 299 21.78 1.95 -1.89
CA LYS A 299 20.63 1.93 -2.81
C LYS A 299 19.88 0.62 -2.62
N VAL A 300 18.63 0.67 -2.18
CA VAL A 300 17.78 -0.49 -1.89
C VAL A 300 16.63 -0.56 -2.91
N TYR A 301 16.45 -1.72 -3.54
CA TYR A 301 15.42 -2.01 -4.52
C TYR A 301 14.15 -2.57 -3.87
N LEU A 302 13.04 -2.59 -4.62
CA LEU A 302 11.74 -3.07 -4.13
C LEU A 302 11.78 -4.52 -3.62
N ASP A 303 12.58 -5.37 -4.25
CA ASP A 303 12.76 -6.77 -3.85
C ASP A 303 13.76 -6.97 -2.69
N GLY A 304 14.17 -5.90 -2.00
CA GLY A 304 15.10 -5.95 -0.88
C GLY A 304 16.57 -6.13 -1.27
N ARG A 305 16.90 -6.25 -2.57
CA ARG A 305 18.29 -6.18 -3.01
C ARG A 305 18.84 -4.79 -2.72
N PHE A 306 20.15 -4.69 -2.50
CA PHE A 306 20.78 -3.38 -2.35
C PHE A 306 22.21 -3.38 -2.87
N THR A 307 22.69 -2.17 -3.14
CA THR A 307 24.10 -1.88 -3.37
C THR A 307 24.57 -0.87 -2.35
N TYR A 308 25.86 -0.88 -2.02
CA TYR A 308 26.42 0.02 -1.03
C TYR A 308 27.74 0.61 -1.50
N LYS A 309 28.08 1.79 -0.99
CA LYS A 309 29.33 2.51 -1.27
C LYS A 309 29.80 3.23 -0.01
N PHE A 310 31.03 2.97 0.41
CA PHE A 310 31.69 3.69 1.50
C PHE A 310 32.69 4.70 0.89
N GLU A 311 32.62 5.95 1.33
CA GLU A 311 33.42 7.08 0.86
C GLU A 311 34.05 7.86 2.04
N GLY A 312 35.08 8.66 1.76
CA GLY A 312 35.76 9.47 2.78
C GLY A 312 36.90 8.77 3.54
N TYR A 313 37.29 7.57 3.09
CA TYR A 313 38.37 6.79 3.70
C TYR A 313 39.72 6.98 2.98
N GLU A 314 40.80 7.11 3.74
CA GLU A 314 42.17 7.08 3.22
C GLU A 314 42.70 5.63 3.13
N GLY A 315 43.16 5.22 1.94
CA GLY A 315 43.74 3.90 1.72
C GLY A 315 42.78 2.74 2.02
N HIS A 316 43.24 1.77 2.83
CA HIS A 316 42.48 0.57 3.20
C HIS A 316 41.61 0.75 4.46
N ALA A 317 41.46 1.97 4.99
CA ALA A 317 40.70 2.24 6.20
C ALA A 317 39.21 1.87 6.09
N HIS A 318 38.64 1.85 4.88
CA HIS A 318 37.26 1.42 4.64
C HIS A 318 36.98 -0.03 5.09
N ASN A 319 37.99 -0.90 5.09
CA ASN A 319 37.82 -2.29 5.52
C ASN A 319 37.45 -2.42 7.01
N VAL A 320 37.82 -1.43 7.83
CA VAL A 320 37.52 -1.41 9.27
C VAL A 320 36.03 -1.33 9.51
N ASP A 321 35.28 -0.62 8.67
CA ASP A 321 33.83 -0.50 8.78
C ASP A 321 33.09 -1.50 7.88
N GLU A 322 33.59 -1.75 6.66
CA GLU A 322 32.94 -2.60 5.65
C GLU A 322 32.89 -4.07 6.08
N GLN A 323 33.99 -4.66 6.55
CA GLN A 323 34.01 -6.08 6.92
C GLN A 323 33.09 -6.40 8.09
N PRO A 324 33.13 -5.62 9.19
CA PRO A 324 32.13 -5.78 10.24
C PRO A 324 30.71 -5.56 9.70
N PHE A 325 30.49 -4.58 8.82
CA PHE A 325 29.15 -4.30 8.27
C PHE A 325 28.56 -5.50 7.57
N VAL A 326 29.35 -6.15 6.72
CA VAL A 326 28.99 -7.39 6.06
C VAL A 326 28.67 -8.51 7.07
N ASN A 327 29.44 -8.60 8.16
CA ASN A 327 29.22 -9.60 9.20
C ASN A 327 27.96 -9.33 10.04
N ASP A 328 27.61 -8.07 10.28
CA ASP A 328 26.39 -7.73 11.02
C ASP A 328 25.14 -7.93 10.15
N LEU A 329 25.22 -7.63 8.86
CA LEU A 329 24.11 -7.87 7.93
C LEU A 329 23.72 -9.35 7.87
N SER A 330 24.70 -10.26 7.93
CA SER A 330 24.41 -11.70 7.97
C SER A 330 23.70 -12.13 9.26
N MET A 331 23.82 -11.37 10.36
CA MET A 331 23.06 -11.60 11.59
C MET A 331 21.61 -11.12 11.50
N TYR A 332 21.28 -10.27 10.52
CA TYR A 332 19.93 -9.76 10.27
C TYR A 332 19.25 -10.46 9.06
N ASP A 333 19.75 -11.64 8.71
CA ASP A 333 19.28 -12.46 7.58
C ASP A 333 19.37 -11.76 6.21
N VAL A 334 20.27 -10.77 6.09
CA VAL A 334 20.57 -10.08 4.84
C VAL A 334 21.94 -10.54 4.35
N SER A 335 21.94 -11.55 3.47
CA SER A 335 23.18 -12.03 2.84
C SER A 335 23.65 -11.07 1.74
N LEU A 336 24.91 -11.17 1.33
CA LEU A 336 25.44 -10.52 0.13
C LEU A 336 25.60 -11.54 -1.00
N SER A 337 25.36 -11.14 -2.24
CA SER A 337 25.66 -12.00 -3.39
C SER A 337 27.18 -12.18 -3.51
N LYS A 338 27.63 -13.36 -4.00
CA LYS A 338 29.05 -13.70 -4.13
C LYS A 338 29.84 -12.77 -5.07
N GLU A 339 29.15 -11.97 -5.89
CA GLU A 339 29.77 -11.00 -6.80
C GLU A 339 30.04 -9.66 -6.09
N MET A 340 31.07 -9.63 -5.23
CA MET A 340 31.61 -8.36 -4.72
C MET A 340 32.43 -7.67 -5.83
N LYS A 341 31.85 -6.69 -6.53
CA LYS A 341 32.64 -5.75 -7.33
C LYS A 341 33.28 -4.69 -6.41
N LYS A 342 34.36 -5.07 -5.73
CA LYS A 342 35.20 -4.08 -5.04
C LYS A 342 35.95 -3.25 -6.07
N THR A 343 35.55 -1.99 -6.23
CA THR A 343 36.28 -1.04 -7.06
C THR A 343 37.20 -0.22 -6.16
N TYR A 344 38.48 -0.59 -6.10
CA TYR A 344 39.49 0.20 -5.41
C TYR A 344 39.85 1.41 -6.27
N LEU A 345 39.56 2.62 -5.79
CA LEU A 345 40.15 3.83 -6.34
C LEU A 345 41.60 3.89 -5.85
N ASN A 346 42.54 3.47 -6.68
CA ASN A 346 43.96 3.56 -6.35
C ASN A 346 44.39 5.04 -6.39
N PRO A 347 44.81 5.65 -5.26
CA PRO A 347 45.20 7.07 -5.23
C PRO A 347 46.36 7.38 -6.18
N ASP A 348 47.26 6.42 -6.43
CA ASP A 348 48.35 6.54 -7.39
C ASP A 348 47.89 6.73 -8.84
N LYS A 349 46.73 6.18 -9.22
CA LYS A 349 46.19 6.35 -10.60
C LYS A 349 45.60 7.74 -10.81
N ILE A 350 45.02 8.34 -9.77
CA ILE A 350 44.45 9.69 -9.82
C ILE A 350 45.59 10.73 -9.83
N MET A 351 46.64 10.54 -9.01
CA MET A 351 47.83 11.39 -9.05
C MET A 351 48.59 11.27 -10.37
N ASN A 352 48.71 10.08 -10.95
CA ASN A 352 49.36 9.90 -12.25
C ASN A 352 48.54 10.48 -13.41
N GLN A 353 47.20 10.37 -13.39
CA GLN A 353 46.35 11.04 -14.40
C GLN A 353 46.38 12.56 -14.26
N ALA A 354 46.41 13.10 -13.03
CA ALA A 354 46.58 14.52 -12.78
C ALA A 354 47.97 15.03 -13.24
N LYS A 355 49.05 14.27 -12.98
CA LYS A 355 50.41 14.62 -13.47
C LYS A 355 50.51 14.58 -15.00
N ILE A 356 49.91 13.60 -15.67
CA ILE A 356 49.89 13.49 -17.14
C ILE A 356 49.13 14.69 -17.76
N GLN A 357 48.07 15.18 -17.12
CA GLN A 357 47.35 16.38 -17.57
C GLN A 357 48.09 17.69 -17.30
N ILE A 358 48.97 17.74 -16.29
CA ILE A 358 49.82 18.90 -16.01
C ILE A 358 51.00 18.95 -16.99
N ASP A 359 51.67 17.82 -17.25
CA ASP A 359 52.81 17.75 -18.19
C ASP A 359 52.42 18.01 -19.66
N SER A 360 51.18 17.70 -20.04
CA SER A 360 50.65 18.01 -21.37
C SER A 360 50.28 19.49 -21.56
N LYS A 361 50.09 20.25 -20.46
CA LYS A 361 49.84 21.71 -20.50
C LYS A 361 51.13 22.53 -20.40
N THR A 362 52.19 22.03 -19.79
CA THR A 362 53.50 22.73 -19.71
C THR A 362 54.39 22.54 -20.94
N LYS A 363 54.14 21.53 -21.78
CA LYS A 363 54.84 21.36 -23.08
C LYS A 363 54.23 22.13 -24.26
N LYS A 364 53.19 22.94 -24.02
CA LYS A 364 52.66 23.92 -24.97
C LYS A 364 52.86 25.34 -24.40
N LYS A 365 54.11 25.80 -24.38
CA LYS A 365 54.45 27.22 -24.35
C LYS A 365 55.73 27.47 -25.12
#